data_AF-A0A1Z9ANX3-F1
#
_entry.id   AF-A0A1Z9ANX3-F1
#
_cell.length_a   1.000
_cell.length_b   1.000
_cell.length_c   1.000
_cell.angle_alpha   90.00
_cell.angle_beta   90.00
_cell.angle_gamma   90.00
#
_symmetry.space_group_name_H-M   'P 1'
#
loop_
_entity.id
_entity.type
_entity.pdbx_description
1 polymer ?
#
loop_
_entity_poly.entity_id
_entity_poly.type
_entity_poly.pdbx_seq_one_letter_code
_entity_poly.pdbx_strand_id
1 'polypeptide(L)'
;MTLKGPLLALSVSLFSGITHAEVVQVYYNDFSDTSNIQLNGFAADHSPNADGELRLTGGELQEAGSAFFLSPFTLPDDASFSSFFSFNIDATAGGKDSDGLGGDGLVFTLQTVSNTAGSEGGGLGYMGLDNSIGVEFDTWGNDVFDDISDNHAGININGSVVSVESVDEPTRFNDGDSWYAWVDYDGSTDELEVRYSLYPTRPTEYSLSYNIDLVDIFNSNPVYVGFTASSGGAAQIHNIEQFAFENEYKILVEQGNVADVPGYGGACAIVIGVLMGFRRRNKA
;
A
#
# COMPACT_ATOMS: atom_id res chain seq x y z
N MET A 1 -77.32 -0.61 8.72
CA MET A 1 -76.10 -0.37 9.53
C MET A 1 -74.92 -0.86 8.70
N THR A 2 -74.23 0.05 8.04
CA THR A 2 -73.06 -0.29 7.21
C THR A 2 -72.04 0.83 7.41
N LEU A 3 -71.02 0.56 8.23
CA LEU A 3 -69.92 1.50 8.48
C LEU A 3 -68.94 1.46 7.29
N LYS A 4 -68.76 2.61 6.62
CA LYS A 4 -67.61 2.84 5.73
C LYS A 4 -66.46 3.37 6.59
N GLY A 5 -65.45 2.53 6.84
CA GLY A 5 -64.16 2.96 7.40
C GLY A 5 -63.23 3.49 6.30
N PRO A 6 -62.30 4.41 6.60
CA PRO A 6 -61.39 4.98 5.60
C PRO A 6 -60.32 3.96 5.17
N LEU A 7 -60.01 3.94 3.87
CA LEU A 7 -58.85 3.22 3.33
C LEU A 7 -57.57 3.86 3.87
N LEU A 8 -56.76 3.07 4.57
CA LEU A 8 -55.39 3.42 4.92
C LEU A 8 -54.50 3.15 3.69
N ALA A 9 -54.08 4.19 2.99
CA ALA A 9 -53.05 4.06 1.95
C ALA A 9 -51.70 3.86 2.64
N LEU A 10 -51.11 2.68 2.48
CA LEU A 10 -49.73 2.41 2.89
C LEU A 10 -48.81 2.89 1.76
N SER A 11 -48.23 4.08 1.90
CA SER A 11 -47.13 4.51 1.03
C SER A 11 -45.87 3.74 1.43
N VAL A 12 -45.47 2.76 0.62
CA VAL A 12 -44.12 2.20 0.69
C VAL A 12 -43.20 3.16 -0.06
N SER A 13 -42.50 4.02 0.68
CA SER A 13 -41.38 4.76 0.12
C SER A 13 -40.21 3.79 0.00
N LEU A 14 -39.95 3.31 -1.22
CA LEU A 14 -38.66 2.70 -1.55
C LEU A 14 -37.62 3.82 -1.47
N PHE A 15 -36.91 3.88 -0.35
CA PHE A 15 -35.66 4.63 -0.30
C PHE A 15 -34.63 3.77 -1.03
N SER A 16 -34.32 4.13 -2.27
CA SER A 16 -33.05 3.76 -2.90
C SER A 16 -31.95 4.50 -2.14
N GLY A 17 -31.55 3.95 -1.00
CA GLY A 17 -30.33 4.39 -0.34
C GLY A 17 -29.17 4.05 -1.26
N ILE A 18 -28.43 5.06 -1.68
CA ILE A 18 -27.07 4.84 -2.17
C ILE A 18 -26.32 4.24 -0.97
N THR A 19 -26.04 2.94 -1.03
CA THR A 19 -25.10 2.33 -0.10
C THR A 19 -23.73 2.86 -0.50
N HIS A 20 -23.19 3.81 0.26
CA HIS A 20 -21.76 4.08 0.20
C HIS A 20 -21.03 2.82 0.66
N ALA A 21 -19.92 2.49 0.02
CA ALA A 21 -19.05 1.45 0.51
C ALA A 21 -18.55 1.83 1.91
N GLU A 22 -18.16 0.82 2.70
CA GLU A 22 -17.60 1.07 4.02
C GLU A 22 -16.16 1.58 3.87
N VAL A 23 -15.86 2.72 4.51
CA VAL A 23 -14.50 3.24 4.63
C VAL A 23 -13.72 2.31 5.54
N VAL A 24 -12.64 1.76 5.03
CA VAL A 24 -11.69 0.92 5.75
C VAL A 24 -10.40 1.69 5.91
N GLN A 25 -10.02 1.91 7.17
CA GLN A 25 -8.75 2.51 7.54
C GLN A 25 -7.92 1.49 8.32
N VAL A 26 -6.65 1.40 7.95
CA VAL A 26 -5.68 0.53 8.60
C VAL A 26 -4.50 1.36 9.01
N TYR A 27 -4.01 1.11 10.22
CA TYR A 27 -2.90 1.85 10.77
C TYR A 27 -1.97 1.01 11.64
N TYR A 28 -0.68 1.07 11.34
CA TYR A 28 0.44 0.41 12.00
C TYR A 28 1.51 1.45 12.36
N ASN A 29 1.57 1.84 13.64
CA ASN A 29 2.71 2.60 14.21
C ASN A 29 4.00 1.76 14.25
N ASP A 30 3.82 0.45 14.33
CA ASP A 30 4.80 -0.60 14.28
C ASP A 30 4.06 -1.88 13.85
N PHE A 31 4.80 -2.95 13.64
CA PHE A 31 4.32 -4.28 13.26
C PHE A 31 4.47 -5.33 14.36
N SER A 32 4.50 -4.92 15.64
CA SER A 32 4.59 -5.87 16.77
C SER A 32 3.45 -6.90 16.78
N ASP A 33 2.30 -6.56 16.18
CA ASP A 33 1.17 -7.47 15.93
C ASP A 33 0.98 -7.70 14.42
N THR A 34 1.46 -8.84 13.93
CA THR A 34 1.28 -9.28 12.54
C THR A 34 0.08 -10.21 12.33
N SER A 35 -0.84 -10.33 13.30
CA SER A 35 -1.94 -11.31 13.24
C SER A 35 -2.89 -11.18 12.05
N ASN A 36 -2.96 -9.99 11.44
CA ASN A 36 -3.74 -9.71 10.24
C ASN A 36 -2.93 -9.72 8.94
N ILE A 37 -1.66 -10.13 8.99
CA ILE A 37 -0.71 -10.10 7.88
C ILE A 37 -0.30 -11.54 7.51
N GLN A 38 -0.46 -11.89 6.24
CA GLN A 38 0.18 -13.05 5.63
C GLN A 38 1.65 -12.73 5.38
N LEU A 39 2.54 -13.38 6.12
CA LEU A 39 4.00 -13.28 5.95
C LEU A 39 4.49 -14.45 5.08
N ASN A 40 5.34 -14.16 4.10
CA ASN A 40 5.84 -15.14 3.12
C ASN A 40 7.35 -15.02 2.93
N GLY A 41 7.97 -16.11 2.48
CA GLY A 41 9.41 -16.16 2.26
C GLY A 41 10.18 -15.87 3.55
N PHE A 42 11.23 -15.06 3.46
CA PHE A 42 12.05 -14.68 4.61
C PHE A 42 11.21 -14.03 5.74
N ALA A 43 10.23 -13.20 5.38
CA ALA A 43 9.38 -12.49 6.34
C ALA A 43 8.59 -13.43 7.25
N ALA A 44 8.26 -14.65 6.81
CA ALA A 44 7.45 -15.60 7.59
C ALA A 44 8.11 -16.02 8.92
N ASP A 45 9.43 -16.08 8.95
CA ASP A 45 10.20 -16.55 10.12
C ASP A 45 10.88 -15.40 10.88
N HIS A 46 10.91 -14.19 10.31
CA HIS A 46 11.73 -13.07 10.80
C HIS A 46 10.95 -11.77 11.02
N SER A 47 9.63 -11.78 10.82
CA SER A 47 8.74 -10.65 11.12
C SER A 47 7.78 -10.91 12.29
N PRO A 48 7.55 -9.92 13.16
CA PRO A 48 8.28 -8.66 13.23
C PRO A 48 9.72 -8.88 13.72
N ASN A 49 10.60 -7.93 13.40
CA ASN A 49 11.96 -7.93 13.93
C ASN A 49 11.97 -7.50 15.42
N ALA A 50 13.17 -7.41 16.01
CA ALA A 50 13.32 -7.05 17.42
C ALA A 50 12.88 -5.61 17.77
N ASP A 51 12.83 -4.72 16.78
CA ASP A 51 12.43 -3.32 16.91
C ASP A 51 10.94 -3.12 16.60
N GLY A 52 10.22 -4.20 16.27
CA GLY A 52 8.80 -4.17 15.94
C GLY A 52 8.51 -3.84 14.48
N GLU A 53 9.50 -3.85 13.59
CA GLU A 53 9.30 -3.54 12.17
C GLU A 53 8.99 -4.81 11.37
N LEU A 54 8.37 -4.63 10.20
CA LEU A 54 8.13 -5.70 9.25
C LEU A 54 9.38 -5.92 8.40
N ARG A 55 10.11 -7.01 8.67
CA ARG A 55 11.34 -7.36 7.95
C ARG A 55 11.07 -8.27 6.76
N LEU A 56 11.32 -7.77 5.56
CA LEU A 56 11.08 -8.49 4.31
C LEU A 56 12.28 -9.35 3.89
N THR A 57 13.53 -8.92 4.14
CA THR A 57 14.76 -9.70 3.91
C THR A 57 15.79 -9.46 5.03
N GLY A 58 16.79 -10.33 5.13
CA GLY A 58 17.79 -10.38 6.21
C GLY A 58 19.18 -9.87 5.88
N GLY A 59 19.43 -9.42 4.64
CA GLY A 59 20.75 -8.95 4.21
C GLY A 59 21.66 -10.06 3.70
N GLU A 60 21.10 -11.22 3.35
CA GLU A 60 21.83 -12.30 2.67
C GLU A 60 21.46 -12.36 1.19
N LEU A 61 22.28 -13.06 0.41
CA LEU A 61 22.08 -13.22 -1.04
C LEU A 61 20.88 -14.13 -1.33
N GLN A 62 20.22 -13.88 -2.48
CA GLN A 62 19.09 -14.71 -2.96
C GLN A 62 17.96 -14.85 -1.92
N GLU A 63 17.59 -13.75 -1.27
CA GLU A 63 16.46 -13.70 -0.36
C GLU A 63 15.24 -13.07 -1.04
N ALA A 64 14.05 -13.54 -0.68
CA ALA A 64 12.80 -12.90 -1.05
C ALA A 64 11.83 -13.00 0.11
N GLY A 65 11.04 -11.94 0.32
CA GLY A 65 9.99 -11.93 1.31
C GLY A 65 8.85 -11.02 0.89
N SER A 66 7.66 -11.34 1.41
CA SER A 66 6.49 -10.49 1.22
C SER A 66 5.55 -10.53 2.40
N ALA A 67 4.75 -9.50 2.52
CA ALA A 67 3.79 -9.32 3.58
C ALA A 67 2.53 -8.66 3.03
N PHE A 68 1.41 -9.34 3.13
CA PHE A 68 0.12 -8.87 2.61
C PHE A 68 -0.95 -8.94 3.68
N PHE A 69 -1.94 -8.07 3.66
CA PHE A 69 -3.12 -8.26 4.51
C PHE A 69 -3.81 -9.59 4.20
N LEU A 70 -4.25 -10.29 5.26
CA LEU A 70 -4.92 -11.59 5.11
C LEU A 70 -6.20 -11.50 4.29
N SER A 71 -6.96 -10.41 4.45
CA SER A 71 -8.21 -10.17 3.73
C SER A 71 -8.03 -9.07 2.69
N PRO A 72 -8.58 -9.23 1.48
CA PRO A 72 -8.48 -8.20 0.46
C PRO A 72 -9.44 -7.03 0.74
N PHE A 73 -9.06 -5.85 0.27
CA PHE A 73 -9.84 -4.61 0.38
C PHE A 73 -10.69 -4.42 -0.87
N THR A 74 -11.95 -4.04 -0.67
CA THR A 74 -12.76 -3.47 -1.76
C THR A 74 -12.45 -1.99 -1.85
N LEU A 75 -12.08 -1.52 -3.04
CA LEU A 75 -11.79 -0.12 -3.30
C LEU A 75 -13.02 0.55 -3.96
N PRO A 76 -13.79 1.38 -3.24
CA PRO A 76 -14.83 2.23 -3.82
C PRO A 76 -14.29 3.29 -4.79
N ASP A 77 -15.22 4.07 -5.34
CA ASP A 77 -14.96 5.27 -6.14
C ASP A 77 -13.89 5.05 -7.21
N ASP A 78 -14.18 4.10 -8.11
CA ASP A 78 -13.33 3.70 -9.23
C ASP A 78 -11.92 3.28 -8.81
N ALA A 79 -11.85 2.47 -7.74
CA ALA A 79 -10.63 1.92 -7.14
C ALA A 79 -9.72 2.93 -6.41
N SER A 80 -10.29 4.05 -5.96
CA SER A 80 -9.60 5.07 -5.17
C SER A 80 -8.95 4.52 -3.89
N PHE A 81 -7.76 5.02 -3.55
CA PHE A 81 -7.12 4.74 -2.26
C PHE A 81 -6.09 5.81 -1.90
N SER A 82 -5.64 5.78 -0.65
CA SER A 82 -4.46 6.54 -0.20
C SER A 82 -3.67 5.73 0.81
N SER A 83 -2.35 5.75 0.68
CA SER A 83 -1.45 5.04 1.58
C SER A 83 -0.28 5.93 2.04
N PHE A 84 0.30 5.53 3.16
CA PHE A 84 1.54 6.07 3.69
C PHE A 84 2.35 4.93 4.30
N PHE A 85 3.67 4.96 4.13
CA PHE A 85 4.59 4.10 4.88
C PHE A 85 5.91 4.79 5.10
N SER A 86 6.62 4.33 6.12
CA SER A 86 8.06 4.53 6.22
C SER A 86 8.80 3.21 6.11
N PHE A 87 9.96 3.26 5.49
CA PHE A 87 10.81 2.10 5.24
C PHE A 87 12.27 2.46 5.40
N ASN A 88 13.08 1.44 5.61
CA ASN A 88 14.52 1.56 5.68
C ASN A 88 15.16 0.40 4.94
N ILE A 89 16.22 0.69 4.20
CA ILE A 89 17.05 -0.31 3.53
C ILE A 89 18.48 -0.13 4.02
N ASP A 90 19.06 -1.17 4.62
CA ASP A 90 20.38 -1.08 5.26
C ASP A 90 21.20 -2.38 5.13
N ALA A 91 22.31 -2.44 5.85
CA ALA A 91 23.18 -3.61 5.97
C ALA A 91 23.59 -4.23 4.61
N THR A 92 23.97 -3.38 3.65
CA THR A 92 24.32 -3.79 2.29
C THR A 92 25.52 -4.74 2.21
N ALA A 93 25.43 -5.78 1.40
CA ALA A 93 26.48 -6.76 1.14
C ALA A 93 26.44 -7.29 -0.30
N GLY A 94 27.42 -8.14 -0.66
CA GLY A 94 27.45 -8.83 -1.96
C GLY A 94 27.96 -7.97 -3.12
N GLY A 95 27.24 -8.00 -4.24
CA GLY A 95 27.49 -7.21 -5.44
C GLY A 95 27.43 -5.70 -5.20
N LYS A 96 27.92 -4.95 -6.18
CA LYS A 96 27.86 -3.49 -6.22
C LYS A 96 27.66 -2.99 -7.64
N ASP A 97 26.95 -1.90 -7.76
CA ASP A 97 26.86 -1.09 -8.97
C ASP A 97 27.81 0.12 -8.90
N SER A 98 27.56 1.13 -9.73
CA SER A 98 28.42 2.32 -9.79
C SER A 98 28.26 3.22 -8.57
N ASP A 99 27.12 3.12 -7.88
CA ASP A 99 26.73 3.94 -6.74
C ASP A 99 27.08 3.32 -5.37
N GLY A 100 27.27 1.99 -5.27
CA GLY A 100 27.66 1.33 -4.04
C GLY A 100 27.29 -0.14 -3.95
N LEU A 101 27.46 -0.72 -2.75
CA LEU A 101 27.05 -2.10 -2.43
C LEU A 101 25.55 -2.19 -2.22
N GLY A 102 24.99 -3.41 -2.36
CA GLY A 102 23.60 -3.72 -2.04
C GLY A 102 22.68 -3.73 -3.26
N GLY A 103 21.53 -4.39 -3.12
CA GLY A 103 20.49 -4.64 -4.12
C GLY A 103 19.51 -5.70 -3.58
N ASP A 104 18.32 -5.88 -4.14
CA ASP A 104 17.80 -5.24 -5.36
C ASP A 104 16.72 -4.19 -5.05
N GLY A 105 15.84 -4.41 -4.06
CA GLY A 105 14.89 -3.36 -3.65
C GLY A 105 13.59 -3.89 -3.04
N LEU A 106 12.62 -2.98 -2.87
CA LEU A 106 11.28 -3.29 -2.35
C LEU A 106 10.16 -2.66 -3.19
N VAL A 107 8.95 -3.20 -3.06
CA VAL A 107 7.76 -2.73 -3.76
C VAL A 107 6.57 -2.66 -2.81
N PHE A 108 5.87 -1.52 -2.77
CA PHE A 108 4.50 -1.44 -2.25
C PHE A 108 3.54 -1.87 -3.35
N THR A 109 2.63 -2.83 -3.08
CA THR A 109 1.82 -3.42 -4.15
C THR A 109 0.38 -3.72 -3.74
N LEU A 110 -0.51 -3.56 -4.71
CA LEU A 110 -1.90 -4.02 -4.70
C LEU A 110 -2.05 -5.09 -5.79
N GLN A 111 -2.53 -6.28 -5.45
CA GLN A 111 -2.78 -7.38 -6.40
C GLN A 111 -4.09 -8.11 -6.14
N THR A 112 -4.67 -8.75 -7.15
CA THR A 112 -5.96 -9.44 -7.03
C THR A 112 -5.87 -10.96 -6.95
N VAL A 113 -4.68 -11.54 -7.19
CA VAL A 113 -4.50 -12.99 -7.34
C VAL A 113 -4.37 -13.70 -6.00
N SER A 114 -3.45 -13.25 -5.15
CA SER A 114 -3.24 -13.85 -3.83
C SER A 114 -2.62 -12.86 -2.84
N ASN A 115 -2.41 -13.31 -1.60
CA ASN A 115 -1.63 -12.62 -0.56
C ASN A 115 -0.21 -13.21 -0.42
N THR A 116 0.34 -13.73 -1.52
CA THR A 116 1.66 -14.37 -1.56
C THR A 116 2.47 -13.87 -2.74
N ALA A 117 3.76 -13.62 -2.53
CA ALA A 117 4.71 -13.24 -3.57
C ALA A 117 6.14 -13.59 -3.14
N GLY A 118 7.12 -13.46 -4.05
CA GLY A 118 8.53 -13.72 -3.70
C GLY A 118 9.44 -14.15 -4.85
N SER A 119 9.38 -13.49 -6.00
CA SER A 119 10.50 -13.54 -6.97
C SER A 119 11.80 -12.99 -6.33
N GLU A 120 12.96 -13.49 -6.74
CA GLU A 120 14.27 -13.10 -6.21
C GLU A 120 14.98 -12.07 -7.10
N GLY A 121 16.02 -11.41 -6.57
CA GLY A 121 16.86 -10.45 -7.29
C GLY A 121 16.08 -9.26 -7.84
N GLY A 122 16.41 -8.82 -9.06
CA GLY A 122 15.65 -7.82 -9.83
C GLY A 122 14.20 -8.19 -10.14
N GLY A 123 13.69 -9.33 -9.65
CA GLY A 123 12.26 -9.58 -9.59
C GLY A 123 11.54 -8.80 -8.48
N LEU A 124 12.26 -8.22 -7.52
CA LEU A 124 11.78 -7.40 -6.38
C LEU A 124 10.69 -8.05 -5.51
N GLY A 125 10.54 -9.37 -5.58
CA GLY A 125 9.37 -10.08 -5.05
C GLY A 125 8.06 -9.82 -5.82
N TYR A 126 8.03 -8.91 -6.79
CA TYR A 126 6.85 -8.43 -7.52
C TYR A 126 6.68 -9.07 -8.91
N MET A 127 7.76 -9.50 -9.56
CA MET A 127 7.71 -10.07 -10.90
C MET A 127 6.73 -11.24 -11.00
N GLY A 128 5.80 -11.17 -11.96
CA GLY A 128 4.79 -12.20 -12.21
C GLY A 128 3.50 -12.07 -11.39
N LEU A 129 3.33 -11.00 -10.61
CA LEU A 129 2.05 -10.68 -9.97
C LEU A 129 1.07 -10.07 -10.99
N ASP A 130 0.34 -10.91 -11.72
CA ASP A 130 -0.69 -10.44 -12.67
C ASP A 130 -1.79 -9.60 -11.98
N ASN A 131 -2.44 -8.70 -12.73
CA ASN A 131 -3.55 -7.85 -12.24
C ASN A 131 -3.18 -7.10 -10.95
N SER A 132 -2.09 -6.33 -11.05
CA SER A 132 -1.49 -5.64 -9.93
C SER A 132 -0.89 -4.29 -10.35
N ILE A 133 -0.66 -3.45 -9.35
CA ILE A 133 0.27 -2.33 -9.44
C ILE A 133 1.37 -2.50 -8.39
N GLY A 134 2.54 -1.94 -8.68
CA GLY A 134 3.66 -1.86 -7.77
C GLY A 134 4.25 -0.46 -7.80
N VAL A 135 4.64 0.07 -6.65
CA VAL A 135 5.52 1.24 -6.54
C VAL A 135 6.84 0.73 -5.99
N GLU A 136 7.86 0.72 -6.83
CA GLU A 136 9.18 0.20 -6.49
C GLU A 136 10.12 1.29 -5.98
N PHE A 137 11.01 0.87 -5.09
CA PHE A 137 12.21 1.60 -4.68
C PHE A 137 13.37 0.64 -4.96
N ASP A 138 13.90 0.76 -6.18
CA ASP A 138 14.93 -0.10 -6.73
C ASP A 138 16.32 0.50 -6.44
N THR A 139 17.24 -0.35 -5.98
CA THR A 139 18.61 0.01 -5.63
C THR A 139 19.66 -0.79 -6.41
N TRP A 140 19.27 -1.37 -7.55
CA TRP A 140 20.14 -2.12 -8.44
C TRP A 140 19.83 -1.88 -9.92
N GLY A 141 20.86 -1.60 -10.73
CA GLY A 141 20.70 -1.42 -12.18
C GLY A 141 20.59 -2.75 -12.94
N ASN A 142 19.40 -3.09 -13.41
CA ASN A 142 19.15 -4.21 -14.32
C ASN A 142 18.93 -3.74 -15.77
N ASP A 143 20.00 -3.72 -16.58
CA ASP A 143 19.94 -3.46 -18.03
C ASP A 143 18.86 -4.27 -18.79
N VAL A 144 18.50 -5.45 -18.28
CA VAL A 144 17.54 -6.37 -18.92
C VAL A 144 16.08 -5.97 -18.67
N PHE A 145 15.82 -5.10 -17.68
CA PHE A 145 14.51 -4.60 -17.29
C PHE A 145 14.28 -3.13 -17.67
N ASP A 146 15.19 -2.56 -18.48
CA ASP A 146 15.14 -1.17 -18.96
C ASP A 146 15.25 -0.13 -17.83
N ASP A 147 16.00 -0.47 -16.79
CA ASP A 147 16.24 0.41 -15.66
C ASP A 147 16.97 1.67 -16.10
N ILE A 148 16.49 2.80 -15.57
CA ILE A 148 16.99 4.12 -15.95
C ILE A 148 18.25 4.51 -15.18
N SER A 149 18.50 3.88 -14.03
CA SER A 149 19.68 4.09 -13.18
C SER A 149 19.85 2.97 -12.15
N ASP A 150 21.00 2.97 -11.46
CA ASP A 150 21.32 2.05 -10.36
C ASP A 150 20.45 2.29 -9.10
N ASN A 151 19.68 3.39 -9.02
CA ASN A 151 18.82 3.72 -7.88
C ASN A 151 17.66 4.61 -8.32
N HIS A 152 16.45 4.06 -8.36
CA HIS A 152 15.27 4.77 -8.86
C HIS A 152 13.97 4.35 -8.17
N ALA A 153 12.97 5.22 -8.26
CA ALA A 153 11.59 4.88 -7.93
C ALA A 153 10.78 4.70 -9.21
N GLY A 154 9.79 3.82 -9.18
CA GLY A 154 9.05 3.44 -10.38
C GLY A 154 7.63 2.97 -10.14
N ILE A 155 6.78 3.08 -11.17
CA ILE A 155 5.41 2.55 -11.20
C ILE A 155 5.38 1.34 -12.13
N ASN A 156 5.07 0.19 -11.55
CA ASN A 156 4.99 -1.10 -12.20
C ASN A 156 3.53 -1.56 -12.34
N ILE A 157 3.27 -2.33 -13.41
CA ILE A 157 1.93 -2.82 -13.74
C ILE A 157 1.99 -4.29 -14.14
N ASN A 158 1.00 -5.08 -13.68
CA ASN A 158 0.79 -6.48 -14.06
C ASN A 158 2.02 -7.38 -13.86
N GLY A 159 2.76 -7.18 -12.76
CA GLY A 159 3.89 -8.03 -12.42
C GLY A 159 5.10 -7.84 -13.33
N SER A 160 5.13 -6.79 -14.16
CA SER A 160 6.31 -6.36 -14.88
C SER A 160 7.12 -5.43 -13.98
N VAL A 161 8.41 -5.71 -13.83
CA VAL A 161 9.39 -4.80 -13.17
C VAL A 161 9.94 -3.75 -14.14
N VAL A 162 9.52 -3.77 -15.41
CA VAL A 162 9.77 -2.65 -16.32
C VAL A 162 8.73 -1.57 -16.01
N SER A 163 9.17 -0.51 -15.32
CA SER A 163 8.34 0.61 -14.92
C SER A 163 7.73 1.36 -16.11
N VAL A 164 6.46 1.74 -15.99
CA VAL A 164 5.77 2.60 -16.98
C VAL A 164 6.04 4.09 -16.77
N GLU A 165 6.49 4.46 -15.57
CA GLU A 165 6.96 5.79 -15.20
C GLU A 165 8.01 5.61 -14.11
N SER A 166 9.13 6.32 -14.21
CA SER A 166 10.25 6.16 -13.28
C SER A 166 11.07 7.44 -13.14
N VAL A 167 11.73 7.57 -11.99
CA VAL A 167 12.56 8.74 -11.66
C VAL A 167 13.84 8.29 -11.00
N ASP A 168 14.96 8.76 -11.54
CA ASP A 168 16.28 8.59 -10.93
C ASP A 168 16.31 9.35 -9.60
N GLU A 169 16.74 8.67 -8.53
CA GLU A 169 16.91 9.27 -7.22
C GLU A 169 18.40 9.36 -6.89
N PRO A 170 18.99 10.57 -6.81
CA PRO A 170 20.41 10.73 -6.51
C PRO A 170 20.83 10.23 -5.13
N THR A 171 19.90 10.18 -4.17
CA THR A 171 20.17 9.68 -2.83
C THR A 171 19.77 8.22 -2.73
N ARG A 172 20.73 7.34 -2.47
CA ARG A 172 20.46 5.90 -2.45
C ARG A 172 19.39 5.55 -1.42
N PHE A 173 18.39 4.75 -1.79
CA PHE A 173 17.38 4.29 -0.83
C PHE A 173 17.97 3.34 0.23
N ASN A 174 19.13 2.72 -0.06
CA ASN A 174 19.88 1.86 0.86
C ASN A 174 20.98 2.58 1.65
N ASP A 175 20.73 3.84 2.02
CA ASP A 175 21.63 4.66 2.84
C ASP A 175 21.50 4.37 4.35
N GLY A 176 20.53 3.55 4.76
CA GLY A 176 20.26 3.23 6.15
C GLY A 176 19.47 4.30 6.90
N ASP A 177 18.99 5.35 6.23
CA ASP A 177 18.03 6.31 6.80
C ASP A 177 16.58 5.86 6.57
N SER A 178 15.63 6.42 7.35
CA SER A 178 14.21 6.16 7.15
C SER A 178 13.67 7.04 6.02
N TRP A 179 13.06 6.40 5.03
CA TRP A 179 12.34 7.04 3.93
C TRP A 179 10.84 6.98 4.16
N TYR A 180 10.14 8.01 3.72
CA TYR A 180 8.70 8.18 3.89
C TYR A 180 8.04 8.28 2.53
N ALA A 181 7.01 7.48 2.27
CA ALA A 181 6.33 7.42 0.98
C ALA A 181 4.82 7.54 1.13
N TRP A 182 4.19 8.18 0.13
CA TRP A 182 2.75 8.31 -0.04
C TRP A 182 2.38 7.85 -1.45
N VAL A 183 1.40 6.96 -1.53
CA VAL A 183 0.85 6.48 -2.81
C VAL A 183 -0.64 6.74 -2.76
N ASP A 184 -1.10 7.66 -3.61
CA ASP A 184 -2.50 8.07 -3.66
C ASP A 184 -3.03 7.82 -5.07
N TYR A 185 -4.22 7.24 -5.17
CA TYR A 185 -4.91 7.06 -6.44
C TYR A 185 -6.29 7.71 -6.37
N ASP A 186 -6.53 8.69 -7.24
CA ASP A 186 -7.83 9.33 -7.44
C ASP A 186 -8.54 8.68 -8.63
N GLY A 187 -9.47 7.77 -8.36
CA GLY A 187 -10.25 7.07 -9.38
C GLY A 187 -11.22 7.99 -10.14
N SER A 188 -11.46 9.22 -9.67
CA SER A 188 -12.27 10.18 -10.43
C SER A 188 -11.50 10.82 -11.59
N THR A 189 -10.17 10.75 -11.57
CA THR A 189 -9.26 11.27 -12.59
C THR A 189 -8.33 10.21 -13.18
N ASP A 190 -8.43 8.95 -12.73
CA ASP A 190 -7.53 7.85 -13.05
C ASP A 190 -6.06 8.19 -12.81
N GLU A 191 -5.77 8.96 -11.76
CA GLU A 191 -4.41 9.48 -11.50
C GLU A 191 -3.79 8.81 -10.28
N LEU A 192 -2.67 8.10 -10.50
CA LEU A 192 -1.81 7.54 -9.46
C LEU A 192 -0.64 8.50 -9.23
N GLU A 193 -0.51 9.01 -8.01
CA GLU A 193 0.60 9.88 -7.61
C GLU A 193 1.47 9.20 -6.54
N VAL A 194 2.78 9.25 -6.73
CA VAL A 194 3.77 8.79 -5.75
C VAL A 194 4.59 9.97 -5.25
N ARG A 195 4.70 10.09 -3.94
CA ARG A 195 5.58 11.04 -3.25
C ARG A 195 6.48 10.27 -2.32
N TYR A 196 7.74 10.68 -2.19
CA TYR A 196 8.61 10.17 -1.16
C TYR A 196 9.62 11.22 -0.68
N SER A 197 10.17 11.02 0.51
CA SER A 197 11.01 12.01 1.19
C SER A 197 11.85 11.34 2.29
N LEU A 198 13.03 11.88 2.57
CA LEU A 198 13.83 11.58 3.77
C LEU A 198 13.28 12.21 5.06
N TYR A 199 12.28 13.08 4.93
CA TYR A 199 11.63 13.74 6.06
C TYR A 199 10.21 13.21 6.21
N PRO A 200 9.69 13.07 7.45
CA PRO A 200 8.34 12.58 7.73
C PRO A 200 7.22 13.52 7.26
N THR A 201 7.51 14.50 6.41
CA THR A 201 6.56 15.48 5.90
C THR A 201 6.27 15.22 4.42
N ARG A 202 4.99 15.08 4.09
CA ARG A 202 4.50 14.86 2.72
C ARG A 202 4.94 16.01 1.79
N PRO A 203 5.71 15.73 0.71
CA PRO A 203 5.99 16.71 -0.33
C PRO A 203 4.72 17.25 -0.98
N THR A 204 4.75 18.51 -1.44
CA THR A 204 3.64 19.10 -2.20
C THR A 204 3.59 18.52 -3.62
N GLU A 205 4.74 18.50 -4.29
CA GLU A 205 4.88 17.94 -5.63
C GLU A 205 5.03 16.41 -5.53
N TYR A 206 4.44 15.69 -6.48
CA TYR A 206 4.70 14.26 -6.66
C TYR A 206 6.07 14.03 -7.30
N SER A 207 6.70 12.90 -6.97
CA SER A 207 7.90 12.41 -7.64
C SER A 207 7.54 11.69 -8.94
N LEU A 208 6.41 10.96 -8.94
CA LEU A 208 5.86 10.25 -10.10
C LEU A 208 4.35 10.50 -10.18
N SER A 209 3.81 10.62 -11.38
CA SER A 209 2.37 10.55 -11.65
C SER A 209 2.13 9.74 -12.91
N TYR A 210 1.11 8.88 -12.91
CA TYR A 210 0.74 8.09 -14.07
C TYR A 210 -0.78 7.97 -14.18
N ASN A 211 -1.30 8.20 -15.39
CA ASN A 211 -2.73 8.05 -15.68
C ASN A 211 -3.05 6.60 -16.05
N ILE A 212 -3.86 5.94 -15.23
CA ILE A 212 -4.15 4.51 -15.32
C ILE A 212 -5.52 4.18 -14.76
N ASP A 213 -6.30 3.38 -15.49
CA ASP A 213 -7.57 2.84 -15.01
C ASP A 213 -7.30 1.60 -14.14
N LEU A 214 -7.32 1.77 -12.81
CA LEU A 214 -7.14 0.65 -11.88
C LEU A 214 -8.34 -0.30 -11.81
N VAL A 215 -9.53 0.13 -12.22
CA VAL A 215 -10.69 -0.76 -12.31
C VAL A 215 -10.42 -1.83 -13.37
N ASP A 216 -9.84 -1.43 -14.50
CA ASP A 216 -9.43 -2.33 -15.58
C ASP A 216 -8.26 -3.23 -15.14
N ILE A 217 -7.23 -2.70 -14.48
CA ILE A 217 -6.09 -3.52 -13.98
C ILE A 217 -6.56 -4.59 -12.99
N PHE A 218 -7.41 -4.22 -12.03
CA PHE A 218 -7.90 -5.15 -11.01
C PHE A 218 -9.10 -5.98 -11.48
N ASN A 219 -9.62 -5.75 -12.69
CA ASN A 219 -10.85 -6.35 -13.18
C ASN A 219 -12.02 -6.20 -12.18
N SER A 220 -12.10 -5.05 -11.52
CA SER A 220 -13.07 -4.74 -10.44
C SER A 220 -13.07 -5.73 -9.25
N ASN A 221 -11.97 -6.46 -9.01
CA ASN A 221 -11.86 -7.38 -7.87
C ASN A 221 -11.29 -6.67 -6.62
N PRO A 222 -11.62 -7.17 -5.41
CA PRO A 222 -10.90 -6.79 -4.20
C PRO A 222 -9.39 -7.07 -4.32
N VAL A 223 -8.58 -6.22 -3.69
CA VAL A 223 -7.11 -6.27 -3.77
C VAL A 223 -6.47 -6.66 -2.45
N TYR A 224 -5.46 -7.51 -2.50
CA TYR A 224 -4.50 -7.67 -1.42
C TYR A 224 -3.48 -6.53 -1.48
N VAL A 225 -3.36 -5.81 -0.37
CA VAL A 225 -2.40 -4.72 -0.18
C VAL A 225 -1.22 -5.26 0.60
N GLY A 226 0.01 -4.91 0.21
CA GLY A 226 1.19 -5.40 0.89
C GLY A 226 2.50 -4.87 0.35
N PHE A 227 3.58 -5.51 0.78
CA PHE A 227 4.94 -5.21 0.40
C PHE A 227 5.67 -6.46 -0.05
N THR A 228 6.58 -6.31 -1.01
CA THR A 228 7.53 -7.34 -1.43
C THR A 228 8.93 -6.77 -1.41
N ALA A 229 9.94 -7.61 -1.21
CA ALA A 229 11.33 -7.23 -1.38
C ALA A 229 12.18 -8.45 -1.72
N SER A 230 13.33 -8.22 -2.36
CA SER A 230 14.30 -9.27 -2.60
C SER A 230 15.74 -8.77 -2.68
N SER A 231 16.63 -9.74 -2.48
CA SER A 231 18.07 -9.67 -2.71
C SER A 231 18.43 -10.70 -3.77
N GLY A 232 19.45 -10.42 -4.57
CA GLY A 232 19.99 -11.30 -5.61
C GLY A 232 21.48 -11.58 -5.40
N GLY A 233 22.27 -11.18 -6.40
CA GLY A 233 23.75 -11.23 -6.33
C GLY A 233 24.36 -10.14 -5.43
N ALA A 234 23.55 -9.14 -5.08
CA ALA A 234 23.77 -8.21 -3.97
C ALA A 234 22.70 -8.46 -2.90
N ALA A 235 22.91 -7.90 -1.71
CA ALA A 235 22.02 -8.10 -0.58
C ALA A 235 21.88 -6.84 0.27
N GLN A 236 20.72 -6.72 0.90
CA GLN A 236 20.39 -5.68 1.87
C GLN A 236 19.22 -6.14 2.73
N ILE A 237 19.05 -5.52 3.89
CA ILE A 237 17.86 -5.69 4.74
C ILE A 237 16.81 -4.70 4.25
N HIS A 238 15.56 -5.15 4.14
CA HIS A 238 14.41 -4.28 3.86
C HIS A 238 13.44 -4.33 5.02
N ASN A 239 13.15 -3.18 5.61
CA ASN A 239 12.20 -3.01 6.72
C ASN A 239 11.09 -2.04 6.34
N ILE A 240 9.85 -2.36 6.71
CA ILE A 240 8.75 -1.40 6.79
C ILE A 240 8.52 -1.07 8.26
N GLU A 241 8.61 0.21 8.62
CA GLU A 241 8.56 0.66 10.01
C GLU A 241 7.13 1.07 10.39
N GLN A 242 6.43 1.77 9.49
CA GLN A 242 5.07 2.26 9.69
C GLN A 242 4.22 2.07 8.44
N PHE A 243 2.90 1.93 8.60
CA PHE A 243 1.97 1.85 7.47
C PHE A 243 0.58 2.40 7.79
N ALA A 244 0.01 3.14 6.85
CA ALA A 244 -1.38 3.56 6.83
C ALA A 244 -2.00 3.30 5.46
N PHE A 245 -3.27 2.87 5.45
CA PHE A 245 -4.04 2.68 4.23
C PHE A 245 -5.49 3.07 4.45
N GLU A 246 -6.05 3.80 3.48
CA GLU A 246 -7.47 4.12 3.38
C GLU A 246 -7.95 3.69 1.99
N ASN A 247 -9.03 2.93 1.92
CA ASN A 247 -9.61 2.45 0.65
C ASN A 247 -10.44 3.52 -0.07
N GLU A 248 -10.21 4.80 0.21
CA GLU A 248 -10.78 5.94 -0.48
C GLU A 248 -9.67 6.95 -0.75
N TYR A 249 -9.83 7.78 -1.78
CA TYR A 249 -8.89 8.85 -2.04
C TYR A 249 -9.07 9.95 -0.99
N LYS A 250 -8.02 10.15 -0.19
CA LYS A 250 -8.00 11.19 0.82
C LYS A 250 -6.55 11.51 1.13
N ILE A 251 -6.20 12.77 0.92
CA ILE A 251 -4.88 13.29 1.29
C ILE A 251 -4.64 12.99 2.78
N LEU A 252 -3.79 12.01 3.04
CA LEU A 252 -3.28 11.71 4.37
C LEU A 252 -2.28 12.83 4.71
N VAL A 253 -2.79 13.90 5.33
CA VAL A 253 -1.95 14.99 5.83
C VAL A 253 -1.42 14.59 7.21
N GLU A 254 -0.12 14.71 7.42
CA GLU A 254 0.49 14.59 8.74
C GLU A 254 -0.12 15.66 9.67
N GLN A 255 -0.99 15.25 10.60
CA GLN A 255 -1.04 15.89 11.91
C GLN A 255 -0.16 15.04 12.81
N GLY A 256 0.89 15.67 13.33
CA GLY A 256 2.09 15.03 13.87
C GLY A 256 1.80 13.88 14.82
N ASN A 257 2.58 12.81 14.69
CA ASN A 257 2.31 11.49 15.24
C ASN A 257 0.96 10.96 14.76
N VAL A 258 0.95 9.73 14.27
CA VAL A 258 -0.32 9.05 14.05
C VAL A 258 -1.04 8.67 15.37
N ALA A 259 -0.55 9.20 16.49
CA ALA A 259 -1.25 9.32 17.76
C ALA A 259 -2.28 10.47 17.81
N ASP A 260 -2.26 11.42 16.87
CA ASP A 260 -3.15 12.61 16.87
C ASP A 260 -4.35 12.50 15.91
N VAL A 261 -4.63 11.30 15.37
CA VAL A 261 -6.02 10.97 15.03
C VAL A 261 -6.82 11.04 16.35
N PRO A 262 -7.92 11.79 16.46
CA PRO A 262 -8.68 11.88 17.71
C PRO A 262 -9.22 10.50 18.13
N GLY A 263 -8.49 9.83 19.03
CA GLY A 263 -8.73 8.47 19.49
C GLY A 263 -7.64 7.52 18.97
N TYR A 264 -7.37 6.42 19.68
CA TYR A 264 -6.58 5.27 19.20
C TYR A 264 -5.08 5.28 19.56
N GLY A 265 -4.81 5.08 20.85
CA GLY A 265 -3.58 4.40 21.28
C GLY A 265 -3.83 2.88 21.32
N GLY A 266 -3.01 2.13 20.59
CA GLY A 266 -3.04 0.66 20.52
C GLY A 266 -3.69 0.15 19.24
N ALA A 267 -2.97 -0.74 18.55
CA ALA A 267 -3.42 -1.40 17.33
C ALA A 267 -4.89 -1.83 17.44
N CYS A 268 -5.73 -1.22 16.62
CA CYS A 268 -7.07 -1.70 16.33
C CYS A 268 -7.27 -1.48 14.84
N ALA A 269 -7.47 -2.57 14.09
CA ALA A 269 -8.20 -2.48 12.84
C ALA A 269 -9.61 -2.00 13.20
N ILE A 270 -9.87 -0.69 13.05
CA ILE A 270 -11.20 -0.14 13.31
C ILE A 270 -11.90 -0.02 11.98
N VAL A 271 -12.78 -0.97 11.72
CA VAL A 271 -13.87 -0.82 10.77
C VAL A 271 -14.84 0.20 11.37
N ILE A 272 -14.74 1.49 11.02
CA ILE A 272 -15.69 2.51 11.46
C ILE A 272 -16.92 2.47 10.52
N GLY A 273 -17.85 1.57 10.81
CA GLY A 273 -19.19 1.61 10.23
C GLY A 273 -20.03 2.75 10.83
N VAL A 274 -20.07 3.93 10.20
CA VAL A 274 -20.96 5.02 10.63
C VAL A 274 -22.41 4.71 10.22
N LEU A 275 -23.16 4.04 11.10
CA LEU A 275 -24.62 4.00 11.03
C LEU A 275 -25.19 5.34 11.54
N MET A 276 -25.40 6.30 10.65
CA MET A 276 -26.17 7.52 10.98
C MET A 276 -27.65 7.18 11.17
N GLY A 277 -28.03 6.85 12.41
CA GLY A 277 -29.42 6.77 12.84
C GLY A 277 -30.05 8.16 12.95
N PHE A 278 -30.90 8.55 11.99
CA PHE A 278 -31.63 9.81 12.07
C PHE A 278 -32.77 9.74 13.10
N ARG A 279 -32.63 10.54 14.16
CA ARG A 279 -33.69 10.88 15.13
C ARG A 279 -34.80 11.68 14.45
N ARG A 280 -36.04 11.18 14.50
CA ARG A 280 -37.24 11.94 14.12
C ARG A 280 -37.44 13.14 15.06
N ARG A 281 -37.43 14.36 14.51
CA ARG A 281 -38.07 15.52 15.14
C ARG A 281 -39.56 15.45 14.85
N ASN A 282 -40.36 15.07 15.84
CA ASN A 282 -41.80 15.31 15.81
C ASN A 282 -42.03 16.83 15.91
N LYS A 283 -42.71 17.41 14.91
CA LYS A 283 -43.34 18.71 15.06
C LYS A 283 -44.80 18.47 15.46
N ALA A 284 -45.21 19.15 16.54
CA ALA A 284 -46.60 19.37 16.90
C ALA A 284 -47.26 20.32 15.90
#